data_AF-A0A919ZXE7-F1
#
_entry.id   AF-A0A919ZXE7-F1
#
_cell.length_a   1.000
_cell.length_b   1.000
_cell.length_c   1.000
_cell.angle_alpha   90.00
_cell.angle_beta   90.00
_cell.angle_gamma   90.00
#
_symmetry.space_group_name_H-M   'P 1'
#
loop_
_entity.id
_entity.type
_entity.pdbx_description
1 polymer ?
#
loop_
_entity_poly.entity_id
_entity_poly.type
_entity_poly.pdbx_seq_one_letter_code
_entity_poly.pdbx_strand_id
1 'polypeptide(L)'
;MIFNKTSLIAGLVGAAFAVSPAAQAGGVPKKTAWTAYGTTSSGYAQAVAIGNMLKKHYGTNLRVIPGKNDISRMAPLRDKKAGYCACGIAAYFGQEGVFIFADKNWGPQPIRVLMTNIGSFGYPCTAKMQMLKQWQT
;
A
#
# COMPACT_ATOMS: atom_id res chain seq x y z
N MET A 1 -42.38 33.94 11.92
CA MET A 1 -41.88 33.22 10.73
C MET A 1 -40.54 32.59 11.12
N ILE A 2 -40.58 31.39 11.70
CA ILE A 2 -40.14 30.11 11.10
C ILE A 2 -38.63 30.10 10.82
N PHE A 3 -37.83 29.74 11.84
CA PHE A 3 -36.42 29.36 11.65
C PHE A 3 -36.38 28.11 10.76
N ASN A 4 -35.87 28.28 9.54
CA ASN A 4 -35.87 27.24 8.52
C ASN A 4 -34.86 26.16 8.90
N LYS A 5 -35.35 24.97 9.30
CA LYS A 5 -34.53 23.83 9.76
C LYS A 5 -33.50 23.35 8.72
N THR A 6 -33.65 23.76 7.46
CA THR A 6 -32.76 23.44 6.34
C THR A 6 -31.37 24.08 6.44
N SER A 7 -31.22 25.26 7.07
CA SER A 7 -29.90 25.91 7.18
C SER A 7 -28.96 25.24 8.18
N LEU A 8 -29.50 24.55 9.20
CA LEU A 8 -28.71 23.80 10.18
C LEU A 8 -28.13 22.50 9.60
N ILE A 9 -28.83 21.88 8.64
CA ILE A 9 -28.38 20.63 8.00
C ILE A 9 -27.20 20.91 7.05
N ALA A 10 -27.20 22.05 6.35
CA ALA A 10 -26.11 22.43 5.45
C ALA A 10 -24.77 22.67 6.18
N GLY A 11 -24.80 23.23 7.39
CA GLY A 11 -23.60 23.45 8.19
C GLY A 11 -22.98 22.17 8.76
N LEU A 12 -23.81 21.18 9.11
CA LEU A 12 -23.36 19.89 9.63
C LEU A 12 -22.79 18.97 8.53
N VAL A 13 -23.29 19.06 7.30
CA VAL A 13 -22.73 18.30 6.16
C VAL A 13 -21.40 18.89 5.69
N GLY A 14 -21.21 20.21 5.76
CA GLY A 14 -19.94 20.87 5.41
C GLY A 14 -18.79 20.56 6.38
N ALA A 15 -19.08 20.35 7.67
CA ALA A 15 -18.07 20.03 8.68
C ALA A 15 -17.54 18.59 8.59
N ALA A 16 -18.30 17.65 8.01
CA ALA A 16 -17.90 16.25 7.91
C ALA A 16 -16.77 16.00 6.89
N PHE A 17 -16.57 16.88 5.91
CA PHE A 17 -15.51 16.76 4.91
C PHE A 17 -14.20 17.46 5.30
N ALA A 18 -14.20 18.28 6.35
CA ALA A 18 -13.03 19.07 6.75
C ALA A 18 -12.03 18.29 7.61
N VAL A 19 -12.41 17.15 8.19
CA VAL A 19 -11.51 16.31 8.99
C VAL A 19 -10.98 15.18 8.12
N SER A 20 -10.16 15.52 7.12
CA SER A 20 -9.21 14.55 6.60
C SER A 20 -8.11 14.41 7.65
N PRO A 21 -7.90 13.22 8.28
CA PRO A 21 -6.77 13.05 9.17
C PRO A 21 -5.52 13.28 8.32
N ALA A 22 -4.84 14.42 8.55
CA ALA A 22 -3.52 14.64 8.00
C ALA A 22 -2.66 13.48 8.50
N ALA A 23 -2.21 12.62 7.59
CA ALA A 23 -1.39 11.47 7.97
C ALA A 23 -0.13 12.01 8.67
N GLN A 24 -0.07 11.89 9.99
CA GLN A 24 1.17 12.14 10.71
C GLN A 24 2.18 11.12 10.19
N ALA A 25 3.30 11.62 9.66
CA ALA A 25 4.47 10.82 9.35
C ALA A 25 5.07 10.29 10.65
N GLY A 26 4.39 9.31 11.27
CA GLY A 26 4.99 8.49 12.31
C GLY A 26 6.26 7.89 11.73
N GLY A 27 7.39 8.14 12.38
CA GLY A 27 8.71 7.80 11.85
C GLY A 27 8.81 6.37 11.30
N VAL A 28 9.77 6.15 10.40
CA VAL A 28 9.96 4.87 9.73
C VAL A 28 10.15 3.73 10.76
N PRO A 29 9.42 2.60 10.65
CA PRO A 29 9.53 1.49 11.59
C PRO A 29 10.96 0.94 11.65
N LYS A 30 11.54 0.76 12.85
CA LYS A 30 12.92 0.26 13.02
C LYS A 30 13.17 -1.12 12.38
N LYS A 31 12.13 -1.94 12.23
CA LYS A 31 12.18 -3.25 11.57
C LYS A 31 10.95 -3.42 10.70
N THR A 32 11.13 -3.89 9.48
CA THR A 32 10.03 -4.18 8.56
C THR A 32 10.32 -5.44 7.76
N ALA A 33 9.30 -6.22 7.44
CA ALA A 33 9.40 -7.41 6.61
C ALA A 33 8.56 -7.23 5.34
N TRP A 34 9.18 -7.47 4.19
CA TRP A 34 8.59 -7.30 2.86
C TRP A 34 8.58 -8.65 2.15
N THR A 35 7.51 -8.97 1.42
CA THR A 35 7.50 -10.12 0.52
C THR A 35 7.84 -9.72 -0.90
N ALA A 36 8.58 -10.57 -1.62
CA ALA A 36 8.94 -10.37 -3.03
C ALA A 36 8.97 -11.71 -3.76
N TYR A 37 9.10 -11.70 -5.09
CA TYR A 37 9.46 -12.92 -5.81
C TYR A 37 10.87 -13.39 -5.42
N GLY A 38 11.27 -14.57 -5.91
CA GLY A 38 12.58 -15.16 -5.64
C GLY A 38 13.76 -14.21 -5.88
N THR A 39 14.93 -14.60 -5.37
CA THR A 39 16.17 -13.79 -5.35
C THR A 39 16.62 -13.28 -6.73
N THR A 40 16.27 -14.00 -7.81
CA THR A 40 16.58 -13.64 -9.20
C THR A 40 15.60 -12.63 -9.81
N SER A 41 14.54 -12.25 -9.09
CA SER A 41 13.54 -11.31 -9.61
C SER A 41 13.98 -9.85 -9.46
N SER A 42 13.55 -9.01 -10.40
CA SER A 42 13.74 -7.56 -10.33
C SER A 42 13.12 -6.95 -9.07
N GLY A 43 11.93 -7.43 -8.67
CA GLY A 43 11.27 -6.99 -7.43
C GLY A 43 12.06 -7.30 -6.16
N TYR A 44 12.78 -8.43 -6.12
CA TYR A 44 13.67 -8.74 -5.01
C TYR A 44 14.87 -7.79 -4.95
N ALA A 45 15.51 -7.54 -6.10
CA ALA A 45 16.63 -6.59 -6.18
C ALA A 45 16.21 -5.16 -5.77
N GLN A 46 15.04 -4.71 -6.22
CA GLN A 46 14.47 -3.42 -5.82
C GLN A 46 14.19 -3.35 -4.30
N ALA A 47 13.60 -4.40 -3.72
CA ALA A 47 13.33 -4.46 -2.28
C ALA A 47 14.61 -4.42 -1.44
N VAL A 48 15.67 -5.10 -1.89
CA VAL A 48 17.00 -5.07 -1.24
C VAL A 48 17.62 -3.68 -1.34
N ALA A 49 17.55 -3.03 -2.50
CA ALA A 49 18.07 -1.67 -2.69
C ALA A 49 17.34 -0.66 -1.78
N ILE A 50 16.00 -0.75 -1.69
CA ILE A 50 15.20 0.07 -0.77
C ILE A 50 15.60 -0.22 0.69
N GLY A 51 15.76 -1.49 1.06
CA GLY A 51 16.20 -1.88 2.39
C GLY A 51 17.57 -1.30 2.78
N ASN A 52 18.53 -1.28 1.86
CA ASN A 52 19.84 -0.68 2.08
C ASN A 52 19.74 0.84 2.31
N MET A 53 18.90 1.53 1.53
CA MET A 53 18.66 2.97 1.71
C MET A 53 17.96 3.28 3.03
N LEU A 54 16.95 2.49 3.41
CA LEU A 54 16.25 2.62 4.69
C LEU A 54 17.18 2.38 5.88
N LYS A 55 18.10 1.42 5.76
CA LYS A 55 19.12 1.17 6.78
C LYS A 55 20.10 2.34 6.91
N LYS A 56 20.56 2.90 5.78
CA LYS A 56 21.54 4.00 5.75
C LYS A 56 20.98 5.32 6.33
N HIS A 57 19.75 5.67 5.98
CA HIS A 57 19.17 6.98 6.35
C HIS A 57 18.31 6.95 7.61
N TYR A 58 17.66 5.82 7.90
CA TYR A 58 16.68 5.71 9.00
C TYR A 58 17.02 4.62 10.01
N GLY A 59 18.15 3.91 9.87
CA GLY A 59 18.53 2.79 10.73
C GLY A 59 17.54 1.62 10.69
N THR A 60 16.67 1.58 9.69
CA THR A 60 15.58 0.61 9.58
C THR A 60 16.08 -0.68 8.95
N ASN A 61 15.83 -1.81 9.60
CA ASN A 61 16.21 -3.12 9.08
C ASN A 61 15.04 -3.74 8.30
N LEU A 62 15.22 -3.89 6.99
CA LEU A 62 14.24 -4.51 6.08
C LEU A 62 14.64 -5.94 5.75
N ARG A 63 13.75 -6.90 6.06
CA ARG A 63 13.91 -8.31 5.68
C ARG A 63 13.03 -8.64 4.48
N VAL A 64 13.61 -9.19 3.42
CA VAL A 64 12.87 -9.69 2.26
C VAL A 64 12.56 -11.18 2.43
N ILE A 65 11.29 -11.55 2.27
CA ILE A 65 10.80 -12.93 2.30
C ILE A 65 10.47 -13.33 0.84
N PRO A 66 11.25 -14.21 0.21
CA PRO A 66 11.00 -14.65 -1.15
C PRO A 66 9.82 -15.63 -1.20
N GLY A 67 8.91 -15.41 -2.14
CA GLY A 67 7.84 -16.33 -2.50
C GLY A 67 7.99 -16.82 -3.95
N LYS A 68 7.51 -18.04 -4.21
CA LYS A 68 7.56 -18.67 -5.54
C LYS A 68 6.38 -18.27 -6.43
N ASN A 69 5.27 -17.85 -5.83
CA ASN A 69 4.01 -17.52 -6.52
C ASN A 69 3.22 -16.46 -5.76
N ASP A 70 2.11 -15.98 -6.34
CA ASP A 70 1.31 -14.89 -5.78
C ASP A 70 0.70 -15.22 -4.42
N ILE A 71 0.21 -16.45 -4.26
CA ILE A 71 -0.36 -16.94 -2.99
C ILE A 71 0.71 -16.91 -1.88
N SER A 72 1.91 -17.44 -2.14
CA SER A 72 3.00 -17.50 -1.14
C SER A 72 3.59 -16.13 -0.80
N ARG A 73 3.51 -15.14 -1.70
CA ARG A 73 3.94 -13.76 -1.42
C ARG A 73 2.89 -12.98 -0.63
N MET A 74 1.62 -13.26 -0.87
CA MET A 74 0.51 -12.62 -0.18
C MET A 74 0.21 -13.27 1.18
N ALA A 75 0.57 -14.54 1.40
CA ALA A 75 0.22 -15.25 2.62
C ALA A 75 0.85 -14.63 3.87
N PRO A 76 2.14 -14.22 3.87
CA PRO A 76 2.72 -13.49 4.98
C PRO A 76 2.07 -12.12 5.22
N LEU A 77 1.49 -11.49 4.18
CA LEU A 77 0.78 -10.23 4.30
C LEU A 77 -0.58 -10.42 5.00
N ARG A 78 -1.35 -11.44 4.57
CA ARG A 78 -2.60 -11.85 5.23
C ARG A 78 -2.38 -12.22 6.69
N ASP A 79 -1.35 -13.02 6.96
CA ASP A 79 -1.01 -13.50 8.30
C ASP A 79 -0.32 -12.41 9.16
N LYS A 80 -0.19 -11.18 8.66
CA LYS A 80 0.48 -10.04 9.33
C LYS A 80 1.94 -10.29 9.73
N LYS A 81 2.60 -11.25 9.08
CA LYS A 81 4.03 -11.56 9.26
C LYS A 81 4.92 -10.63 8.44
N ALA A 82 4.42 -10.13 7.32
CA ALA A 82 5.03 -9.09 6.51
C ALA A 82 4.12 -7.85 6.49
N GLY A 83 4.71 -6.66 6.60
CA GLY A 83 3.96 -5.40 6.57
C GLY A 83 3.68 -4.92 5.15
N TYR A 84 4.47 -5.38 4.18
CA TYR A 84 4.43 -4.90 2.81
C TYR A 84 4.70 -6.04 1.84
N CYS A 85 4.19 -5.91 0.62
CA CYS A 85 4.55 -6.79 -0.48
C CYS A 85 5.03 -5.96 -1.67
N ALA A 86 6.18 -6.32 -2.23
CA ALA A 86 6.56 -5.99 -3.61
C ALA A 86 5.76 -6.88 -4.58
N CYS A 87 4.45 -6.71 -4.53
CA CYS A 87 3.46 -7.49 -5.27
C CYS A 87 3.08 -6.76 -6.56
N GLY A 88 2.84 -7.57 -7.58
CA GLY A 88 2.24 -7.11 -8.81
C GLY A 88 0.71 -7.20 -8.74
N ILE A 89 0.13 -7.90 -9.72
CA ILE A 89 -1.32 -7.93 -9.95
C ILE A 89 -2.03 -8.69 -8.83
N ALA A 90 -1.27 -9.51 -8.10
CA ALA A 90 -1.67 -10.13 -6.86
C ALA A 90 -2.23 -9.12 -5.83
N ALA A 91 -1.78 -7.86 -5.84
CA ALA A 91 -2.38 -6.83 -4.99
C ALA A 91 -3.82 -6.50 -5.41
N TYR A 92 -4.08 -6.36 -6.71
CA TYR A 92 -5.45 -6.15 -7.21
C TYR A 92 -6.33 -7.37 -6.96
N PHE A 93 -5.84 -8.57 -7.31
CA PHE A 93 -6.62 -9.80 -7.13
C PHE A 93 -6.90 -10.10 -5.65
N GLY A 94 -5.94 -9.82 -4.76
CA GLY A 94 -6.14 -9.96 -3.32
C GLY A 94 -7.09 -8.91 -2.76
N GLN A 95 -7.08 -7.68 -3.28
CA GLN A 95 -8.00 -6.63 -2.85
C GLN A 95 -9.45 -6.94 -3.22
N GLU A 96 -9.69 -7.34 -4.48
CA GLU A 96 -11.03 -7.66 -4.98
C GLU A 96 -11.47 -9.09 -4.63
N GLY A 97 -10.54 -9.95 -4.18
CA GLY A 97 -10.84 -11.36 -3.90
C GLY A 97 -11.24 -12.13 -5.16
N VAL A 98 -10.50 -11.96 -6.25
CA VAL A 98 -10.78 -12.57 -7.57
C VAL A 98 -9.70 -13.54 -8.02
N PHE A 99 -10.02 -14.40 -8.99
CA PHE A 99 -9.14 -15.44 -9.54
C PHE A 99 -8.54 -16.34 -8.44
N ILE A 100 -7.20 -16.39 -8.35
CA ILE A 100 -6.44 -17.21 -7.40
C ILE A 100 -6.64 -16.80 -5.93
N PHE A 101 -7.31 -15.67 -5.67
CA PHE A 101 -7.68 -15.18 -4.35
C PHE A 101 -9.19 -15.23 -4.07
N ALA A 102 -9.99 -15.85 -4.97
CA ALA A 102 -11.44 -15.98 -4.82
C ALA A 102 -11.89 -17.09 -3.84
N ASP A 103 -10.93 -17.76 -3.18
CA ASP A 103 -11.23 -18.77 -2.18
C ASP A 103 -11.75 -18.14 -0.88
N LYS A 104 -12.66 -18.82 -0.18
CA LYS A 104 -13.23 -18.37 1.09
C LYS A 104 -12.18 -18.10 2.17
N ASN A 105 -11.03 -18.79 2.12
CA ASN A 105 -9.93 -18.60 3.06
C ASN A 105 -9.09 -17.33 2.79
N TRP A 106 -9.29 -16.71 1.63
CA TRP A 106 -8.64 -15.46 1.23
C TRP A 106 -9.62 -14.31 1.32
N GLY A 107 -10.68 -14.34 0.50
CA GLY A 107 -11.62 -13.23 0.36
C GLY A 107 -10.93 -11.88 0.02
N PRO A 108 -11.71 -10.79 -0.07
CA PRO A 108 -11.17 -9.45 -0.22
C PRO A 108 -10.27 -9.06 0.95
N GLN A 109 -9.02 -8.69 0.66
CA GLN A 109 -8.04 -8.25 1.65
C GLN A 109 -7.99 -6.72 1.70
N PRO A 110 -7.94 -6.10 2.90
CA PRO A 110 -7.83 -4.65 3.05
C PRO A 110 -6.39 -4.17 2.80
N ILE A 111 -5.92 -4.32 1.57
CA ILE A 111 -4.58 -3.95 1.14
C ILE A 111 -4.59 -2.64 0.34
N ARG A 112 -3.50 -1.89 0.42
CA ARG A 112 -3.36 -0.58 -0.22
C ARG A 112 -2.05 -0.51 -0.99
N VAL A 113 -2.10 0.12 -2.15
CA VAL A 113 -0.91 0.46 -2.94
C VAL A 113 -0.19 1.65 -2.30
N LEU A 114 1.10 1.50 -2.01
CA LEU A 114 1.93 2.54 -1.40
C LEU A 114 2.92 3.19 -2.36
N MET A 115 3.43 2.41 -3.31
CA MET A 115 4.31 2.87 -4.37
C MET A 115 4.27 1.86 -5.52
N THR A 116 4.45 2.35 -6.73
CA THR A 116 4.53 1.54 -7.94
C THR A 116 5.90 1.75 -8.58
N ASN A 117 6.41 0.73 -9.25
CA ASN A 117 7.61 0.92 -10.06
C ASN A 117 7.25 1.82 -11.26
N ILE A 118 8.22 2.62 -11.69
CA ILE A 118 8.14 3.33 -12.97
C ILE A 118 8.66 2.36 -14.04
N GLY A 119 7.77 1.91 -14.92
CA GLY A 119 8.10 1.00 -16.02
C GLY A 119 6.86 0.62 -16.82
N SER A 120 7.03 -0.01 -17.99
CA SER A 120 5.92 -0.33 -18.91
C SER A 120 4.88 -1.29 -18.34
N PHE A 121 5.18 -1.97 -17.23
CA PHE A 121 4.28 -2.88 -16.50
C PHE A 121 3.84 -2.32 -15.13
N GLY A 122 4.13 -1.05 -14.83
CA GLY A 122 3.70 -0.40 -13.59
C GLY A 122 2.18 -0.16 -13.59
N TYR A 123 1.49 -0.45 -12.49
CA TYR A 123 0.04 -0.30 -12.37
C TYR A 123 -0.43 1.12 -12.73
N PRO A 124 -1.27 1.29 -13.77
CA PRO A 124 -1.99 2.54 -13.98
C PRO A 124 -3.28 2.63 -13.14
N CYS A 125 -3.52 1.69 -12.22
CA CYS A 125 -4.73 1.69 -11.37
C CYS A 125 -4.65 2.78 -10.29
N THR A 126 -4.91 4.02 -10.71
CA THR A 126 -5.77 5.02 -10.05
C THR A 126 -6.04 4.86 -8.55
N ALA A 127 -5.00 4.92 -7.73
CA ALA A 127 -5.06 5.64 -6.47
C ALA A 127 -4.12 6.84 -6.62
N LYS A 128 -4.67 8.05 -6.54
CA LYS A 128 -3.99 9.34 -6.67
C LYS A 128 -2.70 9.38 -5.84
N MET A 129 -1.58 8.99 -6.44
CA MET A 129 -0.23 9.23 -5.92
C MET A 129 0.30 10.49 -6.60
N GLN A 130 -0.29 11.61 -6.22
CA GLN A 130 0.19 12.94 -6.55
C GLN A 130 1.45 13.21 -5.71
N MET A 131 2.58 12.58 -6.04
CA MET A 131 3.88 12.86 -5.43
C MET A 131 5.03 13.04 -6.43
N LEU A 132 4.83 12.75 -7.72
CA LEU A 132 5.90 12.84 -8.73
C LEU A 132 5.80 14.08 -9.65
N LYS A 133 4.82 14.96 -9.48
CA LYS A 133 4.72 16.24 -10.21
C LYS A 133 5.10 17.49 -9.39
N GLN A 134 5.59 17.33 -8.15
CA GLN A 134 5.88 18.45 -7.26
C GLN A 134 7.38 18.71 -7.03
N TRP A 135 8.25 18.08 -7.83
CA TRP A 135 9.72 18.20 -7.73
C TRP A 135 10.38 18.67 -9.04
N GLN A 136 9.65 19.35 -9.92
CA GLN A 136 10.21 19.96 -11.15
C GLN A 136 9.90 21.47 -11.29
N THR A 137 9.88 22.18 -10.17
CA THR A 137 10.05 23.65 -10.08
C THR A 137 10.73 23.96 -8.77
#